data_AF-A0A2D9WB46-F1
#
_entry.id   AF-A0A2D9WB46-F1
#
_cell.length_a   1.000
_cell.length_b   1.000
_cell.length_c   1.000
_cell.angle_alpha   90.00
_cell.angle_beta   90.00
_cell.angle_gamma   90.00
#
_symmetry.space_group_name_H-M   'P 1'
#
loop_
_entity.id
_entity.type
_entity.pdbx_description
1 polymer ?
#
loop_
_entity_poly.entity_id
_entity_poly.type
_entity_poly.pdbx_seq_one_letter_code
_entity_poly.pdbx_strand_id
1 'polypeptide(L)'
;MEEGLVIRALPQGAGYGGGDEGYVPGRSEVFKKWSTRSMRPVINFETCIKCTLCWLQCPDTCFDVTPDGLYDANMESCCGCGVCEAVCPVPDCVTMVSESQFNDNDSQWEAWQKDKDGYNKWMTVLVEKQKSETRTHGFHHVGGYADEINEMEEA
;
A
#
# COMPACT_ATOMS: atom_id res chain seq x y z
N MET A 1 22.54 -4.79 -30.27
CA MET A 1 23.21 -5.39 -29.11
C MET A 1 24.16 -4.33 -28.60
N GLU A 2 23.92 -3.79 -27.42
CA GLU A 2 24.79 -2.75 -26.85
C GLU A 2 26.07 -3.42 -26.32
N GLU A 3 27.24 -2.85 -26.61
CA GLU A 3 28.55 -3.46 -26.29
C GLU A 3 28.98 -3.31 -24.81
N GLY A 4 28.12 -2.74 -23.95
CA GLY A 4 28.42 -2.51 -22.53
C GLY A 4 27.18 -2.49 -21.64
N LEU A 5 27.40 -2.45 -20.32
CA LEU A 5 26.32 -2.34 -19.33
C LEU A 5 25.73 -0.92 -19.37
N VAL A 6 24.58 -0.78 -20.04
CA VAL A 6 23.83 0.49 -20.10
C VAL A 6 22.73 0.46 -19.05
N ILE A 7 22.87 1.30 -18.01
CA ILE A 7 21.78 1.57 -17.07
C ILE A 7 20.87 2.61 -17.73
N ARG A 8 19.73 2.15 -18.24
CA ARG A 8 18.73 3.05 -18.83
C ARG A 8 18.05 3.88 -17.75
N ALA A 9 17.75 5.14 -18.08
CA ALA A 9 16.90 5.97 -17.24
C ALA A 9 15.50 5.35 -17.16
N LEU A 10 14.82 5.57 -16.02
CA LEU A 10 13.42 5.21 -15.88
C LEU A 10 12.56 6.01 -16.89
N PRO A 11 11.48 5.42 -17.42
CA PRO A 11 10.55 6.16 -18.25
C PRO A 11 9.94 7.31 -17.46
N GLN A 12 9.48 8.35 -18.17
CA GLN A 12 8.64 9.37 -17.54
C GLN A 12 7.32 8.75 -17.08
N GLY A 13 6.73 9.32 -16.03
CA GLY A 13 5.37 8.94 -15.62
C GLY A 13 4.36 9.19 -16.74
N ALA A 14 3.29 8.41 -16.74
CA ALA A 14 2.20 8.48 -17.72
C ALA A 14 0.85 8.67 -17.01
N GLY A 15 -0.22 8.91 -17.75
CA GLY A 15 -1.57 8.88 -17.16
C GLY A 15 -1.98 7.45 -16.78
N TYR A 16 -3.01 7.35 -15.94
CA TYR A 16 -3.48 6.06 -15.41
C TYR A 16 -4.00 5.16 -16.54
N GLY A 17 -3.56 3.90 -16.57
CA GLY A 17 -3.91 2.96 -17.63
C GLY A 17 -3.47 3.39 -19.05
N GLY A 18 -2.56 4.37 -19.17
CA GLY A 18 -2.14 4.94 -20.44
C GLY A 18 -3.09 6.01 -21.01
N GLY A 19 -4.06 6.49 -20.22
CA GLY A 19 -4.93 7.61 -20.58
C GLY A 19 -4.29 8.99 -20.39
N ASP A 20 -5.05 10.05 -20.67
CA ASP A 20 -4.64 11.44 -20.47
C ASP A 20 -4.93 11.96 -19.05
N GLU A 21 -5.70 11.21 -18.25
CA GLU A 21 -6.08 11.53 -16.87
C GLU A 21 -5.35 10.66 -15.84
N GLY A 22 -5.23 11.17 -14.61
CA GLY A 22 -4.47 10.51 -13.55
C GLY A 22 -2.94 10.61 -13.73
N TYR A 23 -2.19 9.87 -12.92
CA TYR A 23 -0.72 9.86 -12.96
C TYR A 23 -0.13 8.58 -12.37
N VAL A 24 0.71 7.90 -13.13
CA VAL A 24 1.47 6.70 -12.77
C VAL A 24 2.96 7.04 -12.83
N PRO A 25 3.69 6.96 -11.71
CA PRO A 25 5.14 7.16 -11.69
C PRO A 25 5.89 6.14 -12.56
N GLY A 26 6.95 6.58 -13.23
CA GLY A 26 7.86 5.70 -13.94
C GLY A 26 8.56 4.73 -12.98
N ARG A 27 8.48 3.43 -13.27
CA ARG A 27 8.98 2.35 -12.40
C ARG A 27 9.94 1.44 -13.13
N SER A 28 10.76 0.72 -12.36
CA SER A 28 11.65 -0.29 -12.92
C SER A 28 10.83 -1.51 -13.37
N GLU A 29 11.06 -1.95 -14.60
CA GLU A 29 10.47 -3.19 -15.11
C GLU A 29 11.05 -4.42 -14.41
N VAL A 30 12.31 -4.35 -13.98
CA VAL A 30 13.05 -5.48 -13.43
C VAL A 30 13.07 -5.52 -11.91
N PHE A 31 13.11 -4.37 -11.25
CA PHE A 31 13.27 -4.29 -9.80
C PHE A 31 11.92 -4.05 -9.13
N LYS A 32 11.26 -5.15 -8.76
CA LYS A 32 10.02 -5.13 -7.99
C LYS A 32 10.33 -5.18 -6.49
N LYS A 33 9.68 -4.33 -5.69
CA LYS A 33 9.99 -4.16 -4.26
C LYS A 33 9.15 -5.03 -3.34
N TRP A 34 8.16 -5.71 -3.88
CA TRP A 34 7.18 -6.45 -3.09
C TRP A 34 7.73 -7.61 -2.27
N SER A 35 8.85 -8.21 -2.67
CA SER A 35 9.44 -9.36 -1.99
C SER A 35 9.95 -9.05 -0.57
N THR A 36 10.12 -7.77 -0.22
CA THR A 36 10.58 -7.35 1.12
C THR A 36 9.44 -7.11 2.10
N ARG A 37 8.18 -7.29 1.68
CA ARG A 37 7.00 -6.95 2.50
C ARG A 37 6.65 -8.04 3.48
N SER A 38 6.36 -7.65 4.71
CA SER A 38 5.61 -8.47 5.67
C SER A 38 4.12 -8.07 5.75
N MET A 39 3.81 -6.83 5.35
CA MET A 39 2.45 -6.31 5.27
C MET A 39 2.29 -5.41 4.04
N ARG A 40 1.04 -5.24 3.60
CA ARG A 40 0.67 -4.32 2.51
C ARG A 40 -0.54 -3.48 2.89
N PRO A 41 -0.70 -2.26 2.33
CA PRO A 41 -1.87 -1.44 2.59
C PRO A 41 -3.08 -1.94 1.83
N VAL A 42 -4.23 -2.02 2.51
CA VAL A 42 -5.56 -2.18 1.91
C VAL A 42 -6.30 -0.86 2.04
N ILE A 43 -6.93 -0.41 0.95
CA ILE A 43 -7.49 0.95 0.86
C ILE A 43 -9.01 0.90 0.83
N ASN A 44 -9.65 1.68 1.70
CA ASN A 44 -11.06 1.98 1.62
C ASN A 44 -11.29 3.22 0.75
N PHE A 45 -11.70 2.97 -0.50
CA PHE A 45 -11.94 4.04 -1.48
C PHE A 45 -13.20 4.88 -1.18
N GLU A 46 -14.14 4.39 -0.36
CA GLU A 46 -15.36 5.13 -0.01
C GLU A 46 -15.12 6.17 1.07
N THR A 47 -14.22 5.89 2.01
CA THR A 47 -13.88 6.81 3.10
C THR A 47 -12.74 7.77 2.73
N CYS A 48 -12.07 7.53 1.60
CA CYS A 48 -10.98 8.37 1.12
C CYS A 48 -11.45 9.79 0.76
N ILE A 49 -10.91 10.78 1.47
CA ILE A 49 -11.19 12.22 1.26
C ILE A 49 -10.26 12.87 0.24
N LYS A 50 -9.43 12.10 -0.48
CA LYS A 50 -8.51 12.57 -1.53
C LYS A 50 -7.49 13.63 -1.08
N CYS A 51 -7.02 13.53 0.17
CA CYS A 51 -6.10 14.52 0.77
C CYS A 51 -4.64 14.49 0.27
N THR A 52 -4.28 13.54 -0.62
CA THR A 52 -2.92 13.41 -1.22
C THR A 52 -1.79 13.00 -0.26
N LEU A 53 -2.03 12.89 1.04
CA LEU A 53 -0.98 12.63 2.03
C LEU A 53 -0.28 11.29 1.83
N CYS A 54 -1.03 10.21 1.55
CA CYS A 54 -0.47 8.89 1.29
C CYS A 54 0.44 8.88 0.05
N TRP A 55 0.08 9.62 -1.00
CA TRP A 55 0.86 9.76 -2.22
C TRP A 55 2.15 10.57 -1.98
N LEU A 56 2.04 11.71 -1.30
CA LEU A 56 3.17 12.62 -1.06
C LEU A 56 4.21 12.03 -0.11
N GLN A 57 3.77 11.29 0.93
CA GLN A 57 4.67 10.72 1.94
C GLN A 57 5.16 9.31 1.58
N CYS A 58 4.72 8.73 0.46
CA CYS A 58 5.19 7.43 0.05
C CYS A 58 6.66 7.51 -0.38
N PRO A 59 7.60 6.86 0.33
CA PRO A 59 9.02 6.92 -0.01
C PRO A 59 9.33 6.23 -1.36
N ASP A 60 8.47 5.31 -1.79
CA ASP A 60 8.65 4.52 -3.01
C ASP A 60 7.79 4.99 -4.19
N THR A 61 6.97 6.03 -4.01
CA THR A 61 6.03 6.51 -5.05
C THR A 61 5.16 5.37 -5.60
N CYS A 62 4.65 4.49 -4.72
CA CYS A 62 3.85 3.34 -5.13
C CYS A 62 2.39 3.69 -5.45
N PHE A 63 1.90 4.86 -5.06
CA PHE A 63 0.52 5.26 -5.34
C PHE A 63 0.39 5.84 -6.75
N ASP A 64 -0.53 5.26 -7.52
CA ASP A 64 -1.01 5.75 -8.79
C ASP A 64 -2.23 6.66 -8.55
N VAL A 65 -2.22 7.84 -9.16
CA VAL A 65 -3.35 8.76 -9.12
C VAL A 65 -4.34 8.29 -10.18
N THR A 66 -5.53 7.87 -9.75
CA THR A 66 -6.57 7.38 -10.65
C THR A 66 -7.30 8.54 -11.33
N PRO A 67 -8.04 8.31 -12.43
CA PRO A 67 -8.77 9.37 -13.13
C PRO A 67 -9.82 10.09 -12.26
N ASP A 68 -10.40 9.37 -11.29
CA ASP A 68 -11.34 9.94 -10.31
C ASP A 68 -10.64 10.63 -9.13
N GLY A 69 -9.31 10.76 -9.13
CA GLY A 69 -8.52 11.47 -8.13
C GLY A 69 -8.35 10.70 -6.81
N LEU A 70 -8.58 9.39 -6.82
CA LEU A 70 -8.20 8.48 -5.74
C LEU A 70 -6.74 8.04 -5.92
N TYR A 71 -6.25 7.26 -4.97
CA TYR A 71 -4.88 6.79 -4.91
C TYR A 71 -4.87 5.27 -4.83
N ASP A 72 -4.51 4.62 -5.93
CA ASP A 72 -4.39 3.17 -6.03
C ASP A 72 -2.95 2.76 -5.73
N ALA A 73 -2.74 1.88 -4.76
CA ALA A 73 -1.39 1.47 -4.40
C ALA A 73 -0.92 0.33 -5.31
N ASN A 74 0.13 0.58 -6.09
CA ASN A 74 0.77 -0.44 -6.92
C ASN A 74 1.48 -1.47 -6.04
N MET A 75 0.89 -2.66 -5.96
CA MET A 75 1.39 -3.75 -5.14
C MET A 75 2.64 -4.42 -5.71
N GLU A 76 3.17 -4.05 -6.86
CA GLU A 76 4.50 -4.52 -7.27
C GLU A 76 5.63 -3.62 -6.72
N SER A 77 5.32 -2.34 -6.51
CA SER A 77 6.29 -1.30 -6.14
C SER A 77 6.28 -0.95 -4.66
N CYS A 78 5.20 -1.28 -3.95
CA CYS A 78 5.11 -1.06 -2.50
C CYS A 78 6.18 -1.88 -1.75
N CYS A 79 6.84 -1.29 -0.75
CA CYS A 79 7.78 -2.00 0.13
C CYS A 79 7.19 -2.37 1.49
N GLY A 80 5.92 -2.01 1.75
CA GLY A 80 5.21 -2.39 2.98
C GLY A 80 5.61 -1.58 4.22
N CYS A 81 6.10 -0.34 4.06
CA CYS A 81 6.62 0.49 5.15
C CYS A 81 5.58 1.03 6.15
N GLY A 82 4.29 1.01 5.83
CA GLY A 82 3.21 1.48 6.73
C GLY A 82 3.06 3.00 6.89
N VAL A 83 3.89 3.82 6.23
CA VAL A 83 3.81 5.30 6.32
C VAL A 83 2.44 5.83 5.87
N CYS A 84 1.85 5.20 4.86
CA CYS A 84 0.55 5.61 4.31
C CYS A 84 -0.60 5.44 5.30
N GLU A 85 -0.61 4.37 6.10
CA GLU A 85 -1.57 4.17 7.19
C GLU A 85 -1.35 5.21 8.30
N ALA A 86 -0.09 5.41 8.72
CA ALA A 86 0.25 6.32 9.80
C ALA A 86 -0.09 7.80 9.52
N VAL A 87 -0.01 8.24 8.26
CA VAL A 87 -0.30 9.63 7.87
C VAL A 87 -1.77 9.85 7.48
N CYS A 88 -2.54 8.79 7.25
CA CYS A 88 -3.92 8.93 6.78
C CYS A 88 -4.78 9.58 7.88
N PRO A 89 -5.44 10.73 7.61
CA PRO A 89 -6.24 11.43 8.63
C PRO A 89 -7.60 10.76 8.87
N VAL A 90 -8.01 9.85 7.98
CA VAL A 90 -9.27 9.12 8.08
C VAL A 90 -9.00 7.77 8.73
N PRO A 91 -9.64 7.47 9.88
CA PRO A 91 -9.49 6.17 10.54
C PRO A 91 -9.85 5.01 9.59
N ASP A 92 -9.05 3.95 9.62
CA ASP A 92 -9.25 2.73 8.83
C ASP A 92 -9.42 2.94 7.31
N CYS A 93 -9.00 4.09 6.77
CA CYS A 93 -9.04 4.34 5.33
C CYS A 93 -7.89 3.63 4.59
N VAL A 94 -6.72 3.57 5.22
CA VAL A 94 -5.59 2.76 4.76
C VAL A 94 -5.18 1.89 5.93
N THR A 95 -5.26 0.58 5.77
CA THR A 95 -4.94 -0.37 6.84
C THR A 95 -3.86 -1.34 6.37
N MET A 96 -2.81 -1.51 7.15
CA MET A 96 -1.74 -2.47 6.83
C MET A 96 -2.19 -3.89 7.21
N VAL A 97 -2.26 -4.79 6.23
CA VAL A 97 -2.67 -6.18 6.40
C VAL A 97 -1.50 -7.11 6.09
N SER A 98 -1.40 -8.23 6.82
CA SER A 98 -0.37 -9.25 6.58
C SER A 98 -0.31 -9.73 5.13
N GLU A 99 0.90 -9.72 4.55
CA GLU A 99 1.17 -10.14 3.16
C GLU A 99 0.72 -11.59 2.91
N SER A 100 0.70 -12.44 3.95
CA SER A 100 0.32 -13.85 3.85
C SER A 100 -1.15 -14.10 3.47
N GLN A 101 -2.01 -13.09 3.54
CA GLN A 101 -3.42 -13.21 3.15
C GLN A 101 -3.62 -13.08 1.63
N PHE A 102 -2.57 -12.75 0.86
CA PHE A 102 -2.66 -12.38 -0.54
C PHE A 102 -1.84 -13.32 -1.43
N ASN A 103 -2.32 -13.55 -2.65
CA ASN A 103 -1.64 -14.40 -3.65
C ASN A 103 -1.30 -13.65 -4.94
N ASP A 104 -1.73 -12.40 -5.06
CA ASP A 104 -1.59 -11.55 -6.25
C ASP A 104 -1.11 -10.13 -5.84
N ASN A 105 -0.84 -9.30 -6.85
CA ASN A 105 -0.45 -7.89 -6.70
C ASN A 105 -1.33 -7.00 -7.60
N ASP A 106 -2.56 -7.42 -7.85
CA ASP A 106 -3.47 -6.73 -8.77
C ASP A 106 -3.95 -5.39 -8.16
N SER A 107 -4.47 -4.51 -9.02
CA SER A 107 -5.00 -3.22 -8.60
C SER A 107 -6.22 -3.38 -7.68
N GLN A 108 -6.16 -2.74 -6.53
CA GLN A 108 -7.30 -2.69 -5.60
C GLN A 108 -8.40 -1.78 -6.15
N TRP A 109 -8.02 -0.68 -6.81
CA TRP A 109 -9.00 0.25 -7.39
C TRP A 109 -9.78 -0.38 -8.54
N GLU A 110 -9.13 -1.14 -9.42
CA GLU A 110 -9.83 -1.86 -10.50
C GLU A 110 -10.79 -2.92 -9.94
N ALA A 111 -10.39 -3.65 -8.91
CA ALA A 111 -11.25 -4.61 -8.21
C ALA A 111 -12.47 -3.92 -7.59
N TRP A 112 -12.28 -2.77 -6.93
CA TRP A 112 -13.35 -1.96 -6.36
C TRP A 112 -14.30 -1.39 -7.42
N GLN A 113 -13.77 -0.90 -8.55
CA GLN A 113 -14.59 -0.37 -9.64
C GLN A 113 -15.46 -1.44 -10.30
N LYS A 114 -14.97 -2.69 -10.35
CA LYS A 114 -15.73 -3.82 -10.89
C LYS A 114 -16.87 -4.26 -9.98
N ASP A 115 -16.61 -4.35 -8.68
CA ASP A 115 -17.61 -4.75 -7.67
C ASP A 115 -17.33 -4.07 -6.32
N LYS A 116 -18.01 -2.95 -6.08
CA LYS A 116 -17.84 -2.15 -4.85
C LYS A 116 -18.27 -2.93 -3.61
N ASP A 117 -19.44 -3.57 -3.67
CA ASP A 117 -20.00 -4.29 -2.53
C ASP A 117 -19.15 -5.51 -2.18
N GLY A 118 -18.67 -6.24 -3.20
CA GLY A 118 -17.77 -7.36 -3.03
C GLY A 118 -16.43 -6.94 -2.42
N TYR A 119 -15.82 -5.89 -2.96
CA TYR A 119 -14.57 -5.33 -2.45
C TYR A 119 -14.71 -4.87 -0.99
N ASN A 120 -15.75 -4.12 -0.66
CA ASN A 120 -15.96 -3.62 0.69
C ASN A 120 -16.13 -4.75 1.72
N LYS A 121 -16.84 -5.82 1.37
CA LYS A 121 -16.96 -7.02 2.21
C LYS A 121 -15.61 -7.71 2.40
N TRP A 122 -14.88 -7.93 1.30
CA TRP A 122 -13.56 -8.55 1.32
C TRP A 122 -12.57 -7.75 2.19
N MET A 123 -12.51 -6.43 1.98
CA MET A 123 -11.67 -5.52 2.75
C MET A 123 -12.05 -5.54 4.23
N THR A 124 -13.34 -5.47 4.56
CA THR A 124 -13.80 -5.45 5.96
C THR A 124 -13.36 -6.72 6.70
N VAL A 125 -13.50 -7.89 6.07
CA VAL A 125 -13.04 -9.17 6.65
C VAL A 125 -11.53 -9.14 6.93
N LEU A 126 -10.72 -8.60 6.02
CA LEU A 126 -9.28 -8.48 6.20
C LEU A 126 -8.91 -7.52 7.33
N VAL A 127 -9.56 -6.35 7.37
CA VAL A 127 -9.32 -5.32 8.39
C VAL A 127 -9.74 -5.82 9.78
N GLU A 128 -10.88 -6.49 9.90
CA GLU A 128 -11.34 -7.09 11.16
C GLU A 128 -10.39 -8.19 11.65
N LYS A 129 -9.94 -9.06 10.74
CA LYS A 129 -8.94 -10.10 11.06
C LYS A 129 -7.63 -9.48 11.53
N GLN A 130 -7.15 -8.44 10.85
CA GLN A 130 -5.93 -7.73 11.23
C GLN A 130 -6.05 -7.08 12.62
N LYS A 131 -7.22 -6.56 13.00
CA LYS A 131 -7.46 -6.02 14.36
C LYS A 131 -7.38 -7.09 15.45
N SER A 132 -7.64 -8.35 15.10
CA SER A 132 -7.53 -9.49 16.03
C SER A 132 -6.12 -10.07 16.14
N GLU A 133 -5.25 -9.79 15.16
CA GLU A 133 -3.87 -10.29 15.12
C GLU A 133 -2.91 -9.20 15.63
N THR A 134 -1.99 -9.55 16.55
CA THR A 134 -0.97 -8.60 17.00
C THR A 134 -0.12 -8.18 15.80
N ARG A 135 -0.14 -6.87 15.52
CA ARG A 135 0.56 -6.25 14.38
C ARG A 135 2.06 -6.52 14.49
N THR A 136 2.63 -7.28 13.55
CA THR A 136 4.05 -7.71 13.58
C THR A 136 5.06 -6.60 13.30
N HIS A 137 4.64 -5.33 13.21
CA HIS A 137 5.56 -4.23 13.01
C HIS A 137 6.38 -4.01 14.28
N GLY A 138 7.55 -4.64 14.31
CA GLY A 138 8.56 -4.45 15.35
C GLY A 138 8.86 -2.98 15.60
N PHE A 139 9.10 -2.67 16.88
CA PHE A 139 9.56 -1.41 17.43
C PHE A 139 8.79 -0.16 16.97
N HIS A 140 7.61 0.05 17.55
CA HIS A 140 6.83 1.28 17.37
C HIS A 140 7.45 2.51 18.04
N HIS A 141 8.07 2.32 19.20
CA HIS A 141 8.74 3.37 19.97
C HIS A 141 9.86 2.80 20.83
N VAL A 142 10.77 3.67 21.26
CA VAL A 142 11.79 3.32 22.24
C VAL A 142 11.12 2.92 23.54
N GLY A 143 11.27 1.64 23.92
CA GLY A 143 10.62 1.05 25.09
C GLY A 143 9.45 0.11 24.74
N GLY A 144 8.97 0.08 23.50
CA GLY A 144 7.80 -0.72 23.13
C GLY A 144 7.93 -2.21 23.45
N TYR A 145 9.12 -2.81 23.26
CA TYR A 145 9.35 -4.20 23.67
C TYR A 145 9.29 -4.41 25.18
N ALA A 146 9.69 -3.42 25.99
CA ALA A 146 9.56 -3.52 27.44
C ALA A 146 8.08 -3.41 27.86
N ASP A 147 7.32 -2.54 27.21
CA ASP A 147 5.87 -2.41 27.43
C ASP A 147 5.15 -3.72 27.07
N GLU A 148 5.45 -4.30 25.89
CA GLU A 148 4.92 -5.59 25.45
C GLU A 148 5.28 -6.74 26.41
N ILE A 149 6.53 -6.80 26.90
CA ILE A 149 6.97 -7.80 27.88
C ILE A 149 6.19 -7.64 29.19
N ASN A 150 6.00 -6.42 29.69
CA ASN A 150 5.24 -6.18 30.91
C ASN A 150 3.77 -6.61 30.75
N GLU A 151 3.13 -6.27 29.64
CA GLU A 151 1.75 -6.70 29.35
C GLU A 151 1.64 -8.24 29.27
N MET A 152 2.65 -8.92 28.73
CA MET A 152 2.69 -10.40 28.69
C MET A 152 2.94 -11.03 30.07
N GLU A 153 3.70 -10.37 30.95
CA GLU A 153 3.93 -10.86 32.33
C GLU A 153 2.70 -10.64 33.23
N GLU A 154 1.85 -9.66 32.91
CA GLU A 154 0.61 -9.34 33.65
C GLU A 154 -0.62 -10.16 33.20
N ALA A 155 -0.59 -10.79 32.02
CA ALA A 155 -1.68 -11.58 31.43
C ALA A 155 -1.68 -13.06 31.84
#